data_AF-A0A9P6SP29-F1
#
_entry.id   AF-A0A9P6SP29-F1
#
_cell.length_a   1.000
_cell.length_b   1.000
_cell.length_c   1.000
_cell.angle_alpha   90.00
_cell.angle_beta   90.00
_cell.angle_gamma   90.00
#
_symmetry.space_group_name_H-M   'P 1'
#
loop_
_entity.id
_entity.type
_entity.pdbx_description
1 polymer ?
#
loop_
_entity_poly.entity_id
_entity_poly.type
_entity_poly.pdbx_seq_one_letter_code
_entity_poly.pdbx_strand_id
1 'polypeptide(L)'
;MATITPEAAELTVLISNIKQKYPGLGIKKVLAEIQTQQPTWLVSERRVKKMMDEAGITVARPEAEMDLDSSVPVSHIDTDVDVSALTNGQVKARMINKIVGKGLFAAQDLSKDKIIFTEFPFIYFPPMKRFHMVVNGEACGLCARSIRRGHLLICSCQSCGKIKYCTKACRQTAWDSSHRFECSALNPALKEYISYCMEENWNAGMGALRCYERILIANETSPEELASVLKHLDAFATVSQEERQKKETSWDMMGYQSREHWDKSLQLLIKGCQYPLNVTGRNGTSVLTKPLPDRLENLFTMETYLKFLGRYNINNQDGGLYLLHSSLNHACVPNVIIDHPGAGTDYGVSVRLARDIKRDEQLQITYCDPRWKRETRQQYLRTEYLFTCKCKRCTGADDNLSNEIMQALKLGQPQ
;
A
#
# COMPACT_ATOMS: atom_id res chain seq x y z
N MET A 1 21.74 49.60 22.35
CA MET A 1 22.87 48.71 22.69
C MET A 1 23.80 48.68 21.50
N ALA A 2 25.12 48.81 21.70
CA ALA A 2 26.08 48.77 20.60
C ALA A 2 26.06 47.38 19.95
N THR A 3 25.93 47.32 18.63
CA THR A 3 26.00 46.07 17.87
C THR A 3 27.45 45.62 17.75
N ILE A 4 27.73 44.37 18.12
CA ILE A 4 29.07 43.78 18.15
C ILE A 4 29.19 42.81 16.98
N THR A 5 30.31 42.85 16.26
CA THR A 5 30.64 41.83 15.26
C THR A 5 31.48 40.75 15.94
N PRO A 6 30.98 39.51 16.12
CA PRO A 6 31.68 38.50 16.91
C PRO A 6 32.93 37.97 16.20
N GLU A 7 33.90 37.50 16.98
CA GLU A 7 35.08 36.81 16.44
C GLU A 7 34.69 35.47 15.76
N ALA A 8 35.50 35.05 14.79
CA ALA A 8 35.20 33.86 13.99
C ALA A 8 35.16 32.57 14.84
N ALA A 9 36.05 32.45 15.84
CA ALA A 9 36.10 31.30 16.73
C ALA A 9 34.83 31.20 17.60
N GLU A 10 34.42 32.30 18.22
CA GLU A 10 33.22 32.34 19.07
C GLU A 10 31.94 32.04 18.27
N LEU A 11 31.82 32.61 17.08
CA LEU A 11 30.68 32.36 16.19
C LEU A 11 30.63 30.88 15.76
N THR A 12 31.78 30.27 15.48
CA THR A 12 31.87 28.86 15.07
C THR A 12 31.48 27.90 16.20
N VAL A 13 31.90 28.19 17.44
CA VAL A 13 31.51 27.41 18.63
C VAL A 13 30.00 27.47 18.84
N LEU A 14 29.39 28.66 18.73
CA LEU A 14 27.95 28.83 18.89
C LEU A 14 27.16 28.07 17.80
N ILE A 15 27.59 28.19 16.54
CA ILE A 15 27.00 27.44 15.41
C ILE A 15 27.09 25.93 15.65
N SER A 16 28.22 25.43 16.16
CA SER A 16 28.42 24.02 16.46
C SER A 16 27.47 23.52 17.54
N ASN A 17 27.29 24.29 18.62
CA ASN A 17 26.37 23.94 19.70
C ASN A 17 24.91 23.93 19.24
N ILE A 18 24.50 24.92 18.43
CA ILE A 18 23.15 24.96 17.83
C ILE A 18 22.92 23.73 16.95
N LYS A 19 23.93 23.33 16.17
CA LYS A 19 23.86 22.19 15.26
C LYS A 19 23.91 20.83 15.97
N GLN A 20 24.64 20.72 17.06
CA GLN A 20 24.63 19.53 17.90
C GLN A 20 23.25 19.30 18.53
N LYS A 21 22.59 20.39 18.96
CA LYS A 21 21.24 20.34 19.54
C LYS A 21 20.16 20.15 18.47
N TYR A 22 20.34 20.74 17.28
CA TYR A 22 19.37 20.71 16.19
C TYR A 22 20.05 20.47 14.81
N PRO A 23 20.38 19.21 14.47
CA PRO A 23 21.18 18.89 13.28
C PRO A 23 20.57 19.38 11.95
N GLY A 24 19.24 19.39 11.85
CA GLY A 24 18.49 19.73 10.63
C GLY A 24 18.25 21.22 10.36
N LEU A 25 18.74 22.16 11.20
CA LEU A 25 18.49 23.58 10.96
C LEU A 25 19.28 24.10 9.74
N GLY A 26 18.58 24.71 8.78
CA GLY A 26 19.24 25.44 7.68
C GLY A 26 19.86 26.76 8.16
N ILE A 27 20.71 27.38 7.32
CA ILE A 27 21.47 28.61 7.62
C ILE A 27 20.57 29.73 8.18
N LYS A 28 19.38 29.93 7.61
CA LYS A 28 18.40 30.93 8.09
C LYS A 28 17.93 30.70 9.52
N LYS A 29 17.64 29.44 9.87
CA LYS A 29 17.17 29.08 11.21
C LYS A 29 18.30 29.10 12.23
N VAL A 30 19.52 28.73 11.82
CA VAL A 30 20.73 28.90 12.64
C VAL A 30 20.97 30.39 12.93
N LEU A 31 20.82 31.27 11.93
CA LEU A 31 20.93 32.71 12.14
C LEU A 31 19.88 33.26 13.12
N ALA A 32 18.63 32.82 13.00
CA ALA A 32 17.57 33.21 13.93
C ALA A 32 17.87 32.77 15.38
N GLU A 33 18.43 31.57 15.55
CA GLU A 33 18.85 31.06 16.86
C GLU A 33 20.04 31.85 17.42
N ILE A 34 21.02 32.22 16.60
CA ILE A 34 22.13 33.10 17.00
C ILE A 34 21.59 34.46 17.46
N GLN A 35 20.65 35.06 16.72
CA GLN A 35 20.04 36.34 17.08
C GLN A 35 19.19 36.25 18.35
N THR A 36 18.65 35.06 18.66
CA THR A 36 17.91 34.80 19.91
C THR A 36 18.86 34.67 21.10
N GLN A 37 19.99 33.96 20.93
CA GLN A 37 20.96 33.73 22.01
C GLN A 37 21.91 34.92 22.21
N GLN A 38 22.19 35.69 21.16
CA GLN A 38 23.08 36.86 21.17
C GLN A 38 22.45 38.03 20.38
N PRO A 39 21.46 38.74 20.95
CA PRO A 39 20.71 39.78 20.24
C PRO A 39 21.52 41.01 19.81
N THR A 40 22.70 41.21 20.40
CA THR A 40 23.61 42.32 20.09
C THR A 40 24.57 42.00 18.95
N TRP A 41 24.60 40.76 18.46
CA TRP A 41 25.53 40.32 17.43
C TRP A 41 25.05 40.68 16.02
N LEU A 42 25.93 41.33 15.25
CA LEU A 42 25.71 41.61 13.83
C LEU A 42 26.27 40.47 12.98
N VAL A 43 25.41 39.50 12.63
CA VAL A 43 25.77 38.32 11.84
C VAL A 43 24.85 38.22 10.62
N SER A 44 25.43 37.92 9.44
CA SER A 44 24.69 37.71 8.19
C SER A 44 24.62 36.22 7.82
N GLU A 45 23.62 35.82 7.02
CA GLU A 45 23.50 34.45 6.51
C GLU A 45 24.78 33.98 5.76
N ARG A 46 25.41 34.90 5.00
CA ARG A 46 26.67 34.62 4.30
C ARG A 46 27.80 34.30 5.26
N ARG A 47 27.87 35.00 6.39
CA ARG A 47 28.90 34.77 7.42
C ARG A 47 28.66 33.46 8.15
N VAL A 48 27.42 33.13 8.50
CA VAL A 48 27.05 31.82 9.07
C VAL A 48 27.44 30.69 8.12
N LYS A 49 27.10 30.81 6.83
CA LYS A 49 27.47 29.83 5.81
C LYS A 49 28.99 29.62 5.75
N LYS A 50 29.76 30.70 5.67
CA LYS A 50 31.23 30.65 5.64
C LYS A 50 31.82 29.89 6.84
N MET A 51 31.34 30.19 8.05
CA MET A 51 31.82 29.52 9.27
C MET A 51 31.42 28.03 9.31
N MET A 52 30.22 27.70 8.82
CA MET A 52 29.79 26.30 8.71
C MET A 52 30.64 25.51 7.72
N ASP A 53 30.97 26.11 6.57
CA ASP A 53 31.79 25.49 5.53
C ASP A 53 33.25 25.29 6.03
N GLU A 54 33.85 26.30 6.66
CA GLU A 54 35.23 26.25 7.20
C GLU A 54 35.37 25.26 8.36
N ALA A 55 34.33 25.08 9.18
CA ALA A 55 34.33 24.14 10.30
C ALA A 55 33.87 22.72 9.92
N GLY A 56 33.57 22.45 8.65
CA GLY A 56 33.04 21.16 8.20
C GLY A 56 31.65 20.82 8.76
N ILE A 57 30.93 21.82 9.26
CA ILE A 57 29.58 21.68 9.84
C ILE A 57 28.58 21.64 8.69
N THR A 58 28.37 20.46 8.13
CA THR A 58 27.44 20.29 7.02
C THR A 58 26.00 20.62 7.45
N VAL A 59 25.32 21.43 6.66
CA VAL A 59 23.85 21.46 6.70
C VAL A 59 23.43 20.07 6.22
N ALA A 60 22.77 19.27 7.06
CA ALA A 60 21.99 18.16 6.55
C ALA A 60 21.07 18.76 5.49
N ARG A 61 21.33 18.44 4.21
CA ARG A 61 20.62 19.03 3.07
C ARG A 61 19.14 19.03 3.45
N PRO A 62 18.43 20.17 3.42
CA PRO A 62 16.99 20.09 3.45
C PRO A 62 16.60 19.11 2.35
N GLU A 63 15.74 18.12 2.65
CA GLU A 63 15.18 17.16 1.70
C GLU A 63 14.23 17.86 0.69
N ALA A 64 14.57 19.08 0.29
CA ALA A 64 14.03 19.77 -0.86
C ALA A 64 14.70 19.13 -2.08
N GLU A 65 13.89 18.31 -2.77
CA GLU A 65 14.10 17.86 -4.15
C GLU A 65 15.43 17.17 -4.44
N MET A 66 15.69 16.06 -3.74
CA MET A 66 16.17 14.91 -4.51
C MET A 66 14.93 14.34 -5.19
N ASP A 67 14.88 14.38 -6.52
CA ASP A 67 14.00 13.49 -7.27
C ASP A 67 14.25 12.09 -6.71
N LEU A 68 13.24 11.53 -6.05
CA LEU A 68 13.30 10.15 -5.62
C LEU A 68 13.48 9.33 -6.89
N ASP A 69 14.40 8.38 -6.85
CA ASP A 69 14.53 7.37 -7.90
C ASP A 69 13.13 6.82 -8.23
N SER A 70 12.79 6.71 -9.51
CA SER A 70 11.49 6.24 -10.00
C SER A 70 11.11 4.85 -9.46
N SER A 71 12.10 4.10 -8.98
CA SER A 71 11.93 2.80 -8.32
C SER A 71 11.57 2.87 -6.84
N VAL A 72 11.44 4.06 -6.23
CA VAL A 72 10.97 4.21 -4.84
C VAL A 72 9.44 4.25 -4.81
N PRO A 73 8.76 3.27 -4.17
CA PRO A 73 7.31 3.32 -4.03
C PRO A 73 6.86 4.51 -3.19
N VAL A 74 5.86 5.25 -3.68
CA VAL A 74 5.33 6.44 -2.99
C VAL A 74 3.99 6.11 -2.34
N SER A 75 3.81 6.52 -1.08
CA SER A 75 2.57 6.37 -0.32
C SER A 75 2.25 7.64 0.46
N HIS A 76 0.97 7.82 0.79
CA HIS A 76 0.48 8.97 1.53
C HIS A 76 -0.44 8.55 2.69
N ILE A 77 -0.50 9.38 3.73
CA ILE A 77 -1.50 9.20 4.78
C ILE A 77 -2.87 9.57 4.22
N ASP A 78 -3.78 8.62 4.28
CA ASP A 78 -5.18 8.88 3.98
C ASP A 78 -5.85 9.59 5.15
N THR A 79 -6.29 10.82 4.92
CA THR A 79 -6.93 11.61 5.98
C THR A 79 -8.42 11.31 6.15
N ASP A 80 -9.05 10.54 5.24
CA ASP A 80 -10.45 10.10 5.41
C ASP A 80 -10.55 8.79 6.21
N VAL A 81 -9.42 8.10 6.43
CA VAL A 81 -9.35 6.92 7.27
C VAL A 81 -9.15 7.35 8.72
N ASP A 82 -10.21 7.27 9.52
CA ASP A 82 -10.13 7.52 10.96
C ASP A 82 -9.43 6.36 11.68
N VAL A 83 -8.10 6.43 11.73
CA VAL A 83 -7.22 5.46 12.40
C VAL A 83 -7.58 5.31 13.88
N SER A 84 -7.99 6.40 14.54
CA SER A 84 -8.33 6.37 15.96
C SER A 84 -9.62 5.58 16.17
N ALA A 85 -10.65 5.81 15.35
CA ALA A 85 -11.90 5.05 15.41
C ALA A 85 -11.69 3.56 15.09
N LEU A 86 -10.89 3.23 14.07
CA LEU A 86 -10.63 1.84 13.68
C LEU A 86 -9.85 1.04 14.72
N THR A 87 -9.08 1.72 15.58
CA THR A 87 -8.14 1.07 16.51
C THR A 87 -8.41 1.38 17.97
N ASN A 88 -9.52 2.06 18.27
CA ASN A 88 -9.84 2.57 19.61
C ASN A 88 -8.71 3.40 20.21
N GLY A 89 -8.10 4.27 19.40
CA GLY A 89 -7.00 5.16 19.78
C GLY A 89 -5.68 4.49 20.13
N GLN A 90 -5.52 3.19 19.86
CA GLN A 90 -4.35 2.41 20.27
C GLN A 90 -3.13 2.64 19.37
N VAL A 91 -3.36 3.05 18.12
CA VAL A 91 -2.30 3.31 17.15
C VAL A 91 -2.54 4.62 16.42
N LYS A 92 -1.46 5.14 15.85
CA LYS A 92 -1.44 6.35 15.02
C LYS A 92 -0.62 6.09 13.76
N ALA A 93 -1.06 6.65 12.65
CA ALA A 93 -0.29 6.66 11.41
C ALA A 93 0.57 7.93 11.31
N ARG A 94 1.80 7.81 10.81
CA ARG A 94 2.67 8.96 10.50
C ARG A 94 3.53 8.68 9.28
N MET A 95 3.89 9.73 8.56
CA MET A 95 4.97 9.66 7.57
C MET A 95 6.32 9.54 8.29
N ILE A 96 7.15 8.62 7.84
CA ILE A 96 8.50 8.39 8.40
C ILE A 96 9.50 9.25 7.62
N ASN A 97 9.54 9.05 6.31
CA ASN A 97 10.27 9.87 5.35
C ASN A 97 9.79 9.51 3.93
N LYS A 98 10.37 10.16 2.92
CA LYS A 98 10.03 9.95 1.50
C LYS A 98 10.36 8.55 0.95
N ILE A 99 11.29 7.81 1.57
CA ILE A 99 11.77 6.50 1.09
C ILE A 99 10.99 5.36 1.74
N VAL A 100 10.75 5.45 3.05
CA VAL A 100 10.03 4.44 3.85
C VAL A 100 8.52 4.63 3.72
N GLY A 101 8.06 5.86 3.48
CA GLY A 101 6.65 6.19 3.38
C GLY A 101 5.95 6.29 4.72
N LYS A 102 4.68 5.88 4.75
CA LYS A 102 3.82 5.86 5.94
C LYS A 102 4.15 4.68 6.87
N GLY A 103 3.76 4.80 8.13
CA GLY A 103 3.95 3.75 9.14
C GLY A 103 2.92 3.84 10.26
N LEU A 104 2.59 2.69 10.87
CA LEU A 104 1.79 2.62 12.11
C LEU A 104 2.66 2.55 13.35
N PHE A 105 2.27 3.28 14.39
CA PHE A 105 2.99 3.38 15.65
C PHE A 105 2.02 3.27 16.83
N ALA A 106 2.48 2.64 17.91
CA ALA A 106 1.69 2.51 19.12
C ALA A 106 1.46 3.89 19.75
N ALA A 107 0.21 4.22 20.06
CA ALA A 107 -0.12 5.45 20.78
C ALA A 107 0.07 5.29 22.30
N GLN A 108 0.22 4.06 22.78
CA GLN A 108 0.39 3.70 24.19
C GLN A 108 1.15 2.38 24.31
N ASP A 109 1.47 1.95 25.53
CA ASP A 109 1.97 0.60 25.75
C ASP A 109 0.86 -0.42 25.43
N LEU A 110 1.21 -1.48 24.70
CA LEU A 110 0.29 -2.52 24.26
C LEU A 110 0.83 -3.89 24.62
N SER A 111 -0.04 -4.75 25.15
CA SER A 111 0.32 -6.10 25.60
C SER A 111 0.23 -7.12 24.48
N LYS A 112 1.11 -8.13 24.54
CA LYS A 112 1.13 -9.30 23.66
C LYS A 112 -0.25 -9.94 23.46
N ASP A 113 -0.46 -10.56 22.29
CA ASP A 113 -1.65 -11.31 21.87
C ASP A 113 -2.95 -10.51 21.73
N LYS A 114 -2.90 -9.20 22.00
CA LYS A 114 -4.01 -8.29 21.73
C LYS A 114 -4.20 -8.07 20.23
N ILE A 115 -5.45 -8.13 19.77
CA ILE A 115 -5.85 -7.65 18.43
C ILE A 115 -6.02 -6.14 18.50
N ILE A 116 -5.30 -5.41 17.65
CA ILE A 116 -5.33 -3.94 17.61
C ILE A 116 -6.47 -3.46 16.73
N PHE A 117 -6.64 -4.08 15.56
CA PHE A 117 -7.74 -3.79 14.65
C PHE A 117 -8.03 -4.98 13.74
N THR A 118 -9.25 -5.01 13.22
CA THR A 118 -9.70 -5.90 12.16
C THR A 118 -10.19 -5.04 11.00
N GLU A 119 -9.77 -5.35 9.79
CA GLU A 119 -10.07 -4.58 8.60
C GLU A 119 -10.54 -5.51 7.46
N PHE A 120 -11.51 -5.05 6.68
CA PHE A 120 -11.94 -5.71 5.45
C PHE A 120 -11.37 -4.98 4.22
N PRO A 121 -11.09 -5.71 3.14
CA PRO A 121 -10.34 -5.15 2.03
C PRO A 121 -11.13 -4.08 1.28
N PHE A 122 -10.47 -2.98 0.92
CA PHE A 122 -10.98 -1.97 0.00
C PHE A 122 -11.08 -2.51 -1.43
N ILE A 123 -10.09 -3.31 -1.84
CA ILE A 123 -10.07 -4.10 -3.08
C ILE A 123 -9.71 -5.54 -2.71
N TYR A 124 -10.47 -6.51 -3.24
CA TYR A 124 -10.19 -7.92 -3.01
C TYR A 124 -10.25 -8.73 -4.30
N PHE A 125 -9.23 -9.55 -4.52
CA PHE A 125 -9.23 -10.62 -5.50
C PHE A 125 -8.62 -11.88 -4.86
N PRO A 126 -9.39 -12.98 -4.71
CA PRO A 126 -8.88 -14.19 -4.07
C PRO A 126 -7.78 -14.85 -4.92
N PRO A 127 -6.91 -15.68 -4.33
CA PRO A 127 -5.95 -16.47 -5.10
C PRO A 127 -6.62 -17.22 -6.25
N MET A 128 -5.96 -17.30 -7.41
CA MET A 128 -6.55 -17.83 -8.65
C MET A 128 -7.25 -19.19 -8.48
N LYS A 129 -6.68 -20.11 -7.69
CA LYS A 129 -7.32 -21.40 -7.37
C LYS A 129 -8.71 -21.24 -6.74
N ARG A 130 -8.87 -20.29 -5.80
CA ARG A 130 -10.16 -19.98 -5.20
C ARG A 130 -11.07 -19.22 -6.17
N PHE A 131 -10.52 -18.39 -7.05
CA PHE A 131 -11.30 -17.74 -8.09
C PHE A 131 -11.93 -18.74 -9.08
N HIS A 132 -11.21 -19.81 -9.44
CA HIS A 132 -11.77 -20.94 -10.20
C HIS A 132 -12.99 -21.56 -9.51
N MET A 133 -12.93 -21.74 -8.18
CA MET A 133 -14.09 -22.21 -7.41
C MET A 133 -15.25 -21.21 -7.41
N VAL A 134 -14.95 -19.91 -7.41
CA VAL A 134 -15.97 -18.85 -7.49
C VAL A 134 -16.73 -18.93 -8.82
N VAL A 135 -16.03 -18.99 -9.94
CA VAL A 135 -16.67 -19.04 -11.27
C VAL A 135 -17.46 -20.33 -11.50
N ASN A 136 -17.07 -21.43 -10.85
CA ASN A 136 -17.80 -22.71 -10.85
C ASN A 136 -18.98 -22.74 -9.86
N GLY A 137 -19.17 -21.68 -9.06
CA GLY A 137 -20.24 -21.61 -8.07
C GLY A 137 -20.04 -22.56 -6.87
N GLU A 138 -18.78 -22.88 -6.57
CA GLU A 138 -18.32 -23.69 -5.43
C GLU A 138 -17.76 -22.84 -4.29
N ALA A 139 -17.51 -21.55 -4.53
CA ALA A 139 -17.10 -20.57 -3.54
C ALA A 139 -17.87 -19.26 -3.69
N CYS A 140 -17.89 -18.47 -2.62
CA CYS A 140 -18.57 -17.18 -2.57
C CYS A 140 -17.88 -16.13 -3.45
N GLY A 141 -18.62 -15.46 -4.32
CA GLY A 141 -18.11 -14.41 -5.22
C GLY A 141 -17.67 -13.11 -4.57
N LEU A 142 -17.57 -13.05 -3.24
CA LEU A 142 -16.95 -11.95 -2.49
C LEU A 142 -15.78 -12.50 -1.68
N CYS A 143 -16.10 -13.26 -0.62
CA CYS A 143 -15.11 -13.71 0.34
C CYS A 143 -14.38 -15.00 -0.09
N ALA A 144 -14.72 -15.60 -1.23
CA ALA A 144 -14.13 -16.85 -1.73
C ALA A 144 -14.20 -18.05 -0.76
N ARG A 145 -15.04 -17.98 0.28
CA ARG A 145 -15.33 -19.11 1.17
C ARG A 145 -16.04 -20.20 0.38
N SER A 146 -15.64 -21.45 0.56
CA SER A 146 -16.30 -22.60 -0.06
C SER A 146 -17.79 -22.67 0.34
N ILE A 147 -18.64 -22.87 -0.65
CA ILE A 147 -20.08 -23.00 -0.50
C ILE A 147 -20.42 -24.49 -0.40
N ARG A 148 -20.91 -24.91 0.75
CA ARG A 148 -21.42 -26.27 0.96
C ARG A 148 -22.90 -26.35 0.56
N ARG A 149 -23.29 -27.39 -0.16
CA ARG A 149 -24.69 -27.61 -0.57
C ARG A 149 -25.60 -27.68 0.67
N GLY A 150 -26.81 -27.13 0.57
CA GLY A 150 -27.85 -27.22 1.61
C GLY A 150 -27.89 -26.07 2.63
N HIS A 151 -26.99 -25.08 2.55
CA HIS A 151 -27.03 -23.92 3.45
C HIS A 151 -28.10 -22.89 3.00
N LEU A 152 -29.09 -22.62 3.85
CA LEU A 152 -30.28 -21.82 3.51
C LEU A 152 -30.00 -20.35 3.14
N LEU A 153 -28.86 -19.80 3.57
CA LEU A 153 -28.50 -18.40 3.30
C LEU A 153 -27.85 -18.16 1.93
N ILE A 154 -27.50 -19.23 1.20
CA ILE A 154 -26.84 -19.11 -0.10
C ILE A 154 -27.77 -18.39 -1.07
N CYS A 155 -27.23 -17.41 -1.78
CA CYS A 155 -27.95 -16.71 -2.84
C CYS A 155 -27.07 -16.54 -4.08
N SER A 156 -27.70 -16.40 -5.24
CA SER A 156 -26.99 -16.13 -6.50
C SER A 156 -27.17 -14.67 -6.92
N CYS A 157 -26.29 -14.22 -7.81
CA CYS A 157 -26.50 -12.99 -8.56
C CYS A 157 -27.83 -13.06 -9.34
N GLN A 158 -28.64 -12.02 -9.24
CA GLN A 158 -29.95 -11.97 -9.90
C GLN A 158 -29.84 -11.77 -11.41
N SER A 159 -28.75 -11.16 -11.88
CA SER A 159 -28.54 -10.86 -13.30
C SER A 159 -27.93 -12.04 -14.05
N CYS A 160 -26.78 -12.56 -13.62
CA CYS A 160 -26.11 -13.67 -14.31
C CYS A 160 -26.58 -15.06 -13.86
N GLY A 161 -27.12 -15.21 -12.64
CA GLY A 161 -27.48 -16.50 -12.06
C GLY A 161 -26.30 -17.44 -11.73
N LYS A 162 -25.09 -17.13 -12.20
CA LYS A 162 -23.90 -18.00 -12.12
C LYS A 162 -23.14 -17.86 -10.80
N ILE A 163 -22.80 -16.62 -10.42
CA ILE A 163 -22.01 -16.37 -9.22
C ILE A 163 -22.88 -16.52 -7.98
N LYS A 164 -22.39 -17.31 -7.02
CA LYS A 164 -23.05 -17.58 -5.73
C LYS A 164 -22.37 -16.85 -4.59
N TYR A 165 -23.10 -16.60 -3.52
CA TYR A 165 -22.65 -15.89 -2.34
C TYR A 165 -23.11 -16.58 -1.07
N CYS A 166 -22.32 -16.47 0.01
CA CYS A 166 -22.67 -17.03 1.31
C CYS A 166 -23.98 -16.45 1.87
N THR A 167 -24.19 -15.15 1.66
CA THR A 167 -25.32 -14.37 2.19
C THR A 167 -25.71 -13.26 1.22
N LYS A 168 -26.90 -12.68 1.43
CA LYS A 168 -27.33 -11.47 0.72
C LYS A 168 -26.37 -10.29 0.94
N ALA A 169 -25.75 -10.18 2.12
CA ALA A 169 -24.76 -9.16 2.41
C ALA A 169 -23.51 -9.31 1.52
N CYS A 170 -22.95 -10.53 1.40
CA CYS A 170 -21.82 -10.76 0.50
C CYS A 170 -22.17 -10.45 -0.96
N ARG A 171 -23.40 -10.78 -1.40
CA ARG A 171 -23.86 -10.43 -2.75
C ARG A 171 -23.91 -8.93 -2.97
N GLN A 172 -24.47 -8.19 -2.00
CA GLN A 172 -24.61 -6.74 -2.10
C GLN A 172 -23.23 -6.06 -2.08
N THR A 173 -22.37 -6.41 -1.14
CA THR A 173 -21.00 -5.85 -1.09
C THR A 173 -20.23 -6.14 -2.37
N ALA A 174 -20.30 -7.37 -2.93
CA ALA A 174 -19.67 -7.65 -4.22
C ALA A 174 -20.27 -6.83 -5.35
N TRP A 175 -21.60 -6.64 -5.36
CA TRP A 175 -22.27 -5.82 -6.35
C TRP A 175 -21.76 -4.38 -6.33
N ASP A 176 -21.68 -3.79 -5.15
CA ASP A 176 -21.27 -2.39 -4.95
C ASP A 176 -19.76 -2.17 -5.14
N SER A 177 -18.95 -3.21 -4.93
CA SER A 177 -17.51 -3.09 -5.10
C SER A 177 -17.04 -3.34 -6.52
N SER A 178 -17.64 -4.33 -7.22
CA SER A 178 -16.91 -4.99 -8.30
C SER A 178 -17.77 -5.86 -9.25
N HIS A 179 -18.57 -6.80 -8.73
CA HIS A 179 -19.35 -7.75 -9.54
C HIS A 179 -20.39 -7.09 -10.45
N ARG A 180 -20.94 -5.93 -10.09
CA ARG A 180 -21.87 -5.20 -10.97
C ARG A 180 -21.23 -4.93 -12.34
N PHE A 181 -19.93 -4.65 -12.36
CA PHE A 181 -19.16 -4.43 -13.58
C PHE A 181 -18.76 -5.76 -14.27
N GLU A 182 -18.35 -6.77 -13.51
CA GLU A 182 -17.93 -8.07 -14.08
C GLU A 182 -19.08 -9.00 -14.47
N CYS A 183 -20.31 -8.66 -14.08
CA CYS A 183 -21.44 -9.55 -14.27
C CYS A 183 -21.60 -9.88 -15.75
N SER A 184 -21.41 -11.14 -16.13
CA SER A 184 -21.41 -11.58 -17.53
C SER A 184 -22.73 -11.34 -18.28
N ALA A 185 -23.82 -11.09 -17.54
CA ALA A 185 -25.11 -10.73 -18.12
C ALA A 185 -25.25 -9.21 -18.39
N LEU A 186 -24.37 -8.39 -17.83
CA LEU A 186 -24.35 -6.93 -17.96
C LEU A 186 -23.15 -6.46 -18.78
N ASN A 187 -21.98 -7.07 -18.61
CA ASN A 187 -20.77 -6.74 -19.35
C ASN A 187 -20.12 -8.03 -19.90
N PRO A 188 -20.65 -8.60 -20.99
CA PRO A 188 -20.05 -9.77 -21.62
C PRO A 188 -18.67 -9.47 -22.25
N ALA A 189 -18.37 -8.21 -22.61
CA ALA A 189 -17.11 -7.82 -23.24
C ALA A 189 -15.90 -8.04 -22.32
N LEU A 190 -16.08 -7.89 -21.00
CA LEU A 190 -15.01 -8.10 -20.02
C LEU A 190 -14.56 -9.56 -19.91
N LYS A 191 -15.35 -10.51 -20.42
CA LYS A 191 -15.05 -11.95 -20.36
C LYS A 191 -13.67 -12.27 -20.95
N GLU A 192 -13.28 -11.60 -22.03
CA GLU A 192 -11.99 -11.87 -22.69
C GLU A 192 -10.81 -11.49 -21.78
N TYR A 193 -10.87 -10.34 -21.11
CA TYR A 193 -9.84 -9.92 -20.15
C TYR A 193 -9.74 -10.87 -18.95
N ILE A 194 -10.89 -11.25 -18.37
CA ILE A 194 -10.92 -12.17 -17.22
C ILE A 194 -10.37 -13.55 -17.62
N SER A 195 -10.75 -14.06 -18.80
CA SER A 195 -10.26 -15.35 -19.30
C SER A 195 -8.75 -15.31 -19.53
N TYR A 196 -8.24 -14.22 -20.12
CA TYR A 196 -6.81 -14.00 -20.29
C TYR A 196 -6.06 -14.02 -18.95
N CYS A 197 -6.55 -13.29 -17.95
CA CYS A 197 -5.94 -13.29 -16.62
C CYS A 197 -5.98 -14.68 -15.95
N MET A 198 -7.04 -15.46 -16.17
CA MET A 198 -7.13 -16.82 -15.64
C MET A 198 -6.15 -17.78 -16.33
N GLU A 199 -6.04 -17.72 -17.66
CA GLU A 199 -5.13 -18.55 -18.47
C GLU A 199 -3.66 -18.29 -18.10
N GLU A 200 -3.31 -17.03 -17.87
CA GLU A 200 -1.97 -16.59 -17.44
C GLU A 200 -1.73 -16.74 -15.93
N ASN A 201 -2.73 -17.24 -15.17
CA ASN A 201 -2.70 -17.34 -13.72
C ASN A 201 -2.32 -16.01 -13.01
N TRP A 202 -2.85 -14.90 -13.54
CA TRP A 202 -2.36 -13.56 -13.25
C TRP A 202 -3.26 -12.79 -12.28
N ASN A 203 -2.98 -12.95 -10.98
CA ASN A 203 -3.71 -12.23 -9.92
C ASN A 203 -3.57 -10.70 -10.02
N ALA A 204 -2.41 -10.21 -10.47
CA ALA A 204 -2.16 -8.76 -10.55
C ALA A 204 -3.05 -8.09 -11.60
N GLY A 205 -3.27 -8.72 -12.75
CA GLY A 205 -4.23 -8.24 -13.75
C GLY A 205 -5.63 -8.09 -13.17
N MET A 206 -6.13 -9.13 -12.48
CA MET A 206 -7.42 -9.04 -11.79
C MET A 206 -7.44 -7.97 -10.70
N GLY A 207 -6.37 -7.80 -9.94
CA GLY A 207 -6.21 -6.72 -8.97
C GLY A 207 -6.27 -5.32 -9.60
N ALA A 208 -5.63 -5.14 -10.75
CA ALA A 208 -5.69 -3.89 -11.51
C ALA A 208 -7.11 -3.65 -12.05
N LEU A 209 -7.78 -4.67 -12.58
CA LEU A 209 -9.20 -4.57 -12.97
C LEU A 209 -10.07 -4.11 -11.80
N ARG A 210 -9.90 -4.65 -10.59
CA ARG A 210 -10.64 -4.19 -9.40
C ARG A 210 -10.38 -2.72 -9.07
N CYS A 211 -9.18 -2.18 -9.36
CA CYS A 211 -8.91 -0.75 -9.21
C CYS A 211 -9.78 0.07 -10.17
N TYR A 212 -9.86 -0.32 -11.45
CA TYR A 212 -10.75 0.32 -12.42
C TYR A 212 -12.21 0.23 -11.98
N GLU A 213 -12.66 -0.95 -11.57
CA GLU A 213 -14.05 -1.17 -11.14
C GLU A 213 -14.47 -0.24 -10.01
N ARG A 214 -13.61 -0.05 -9.00
CA ARG A 214 -13.88 0.89 -7.90
C ARG A 214 -14.05 2.31 -8.42
N ILE A 215 -13.18 2.77 -9.32
CA ILE A 215 -13.27 4.11 -9.91
C ILE A 215 -14.54 4.27 -10.76
N LEU A 216 -14.81 3.32 -11.66
CA LEU A 216 -15.92 3.41 -12.59
C LEU A 216 -17.27 3.31 -11.86
N ILE A 217 -17.40 2.43 -10.85
CA ILE A 217 -18.60 2.32 -10.01
C ILE A 217 -18.79 3.58 -9.15
N ALA A 218 -17.70 4.13 -8.60
CA ALA A 218 -17.77 5.36 -7.82
C ALA A 218 -18.21 6.55 -8.68
N ASN A 219 -17.70 6.67 -9.92
CA ASN A 219 -18.14 7.69 -10.88
C ASN A 219 -19.64 7.60 -11.16
N GLU A 220 -20.16 6.38 -11.34
CA GLU A 220 -21.59 6.17 -11.52
C GLU A 220 -22.41 6.55 -10.28
N THR A 221 -21.84 6.37 -9.09
CA THR A 221 -22.50 6.66 -7.83
C THR A 221 -22.62 8.17 -7.60
N SER A 222 -21.51 8.86 -7.37
CA SER A 222 -21.50 10.30 -7.09
C SER A 222 -20.10 10.92 -7.25
N PRO A 223 -19.98 12.23 -7.51
CA PRO A 223 -18.68 12.92 -7.52
C PRO A 223 -17.91 12.80 -6.20
N GLU A 224 -18.62 12.78 -5.06
CA GLU A 224 -18.06 12.65 -3.71
C GLU A 224 -17.46 11.25 -3.50
N GLU A 225 -18.18 10.19 -3.85
CA GLU A 225 -17.69 8.81 -3.76
C GLU A 225 -16.47 8.63 -4.67
N LEU A 226 -16.51 9.19 -5.89
CA LEU A 226 -15.37 9.15 -6.81
C LEU A 226 -14.14 9.86 -6.21
N ALA A 227 -14.31 11.04 -5.61
CA ALA A 227 -13.21 11.76 -4.97
C ALA A 227 -12.61 10.95 -3.80
N SER A 228 -13.46 10.34 -2.98
CA SER A 228 -13.04 9.47 -1.87
C SER A 228 -12.27 8.24 -2.38
N VAL A 229 -12.78 7.53 -3.38
CA VAL A 229 -12.11 6.36 -3.98
C VAL A 229 -10.75 6.71 -4.57
N LEU A 230 -10.63 7.83 -5.28
CA LEU A 230 -9.35 8.27 -5.84
C LEU A 230 -8.34 8.57 -4.73
N LYS A 231 -8.76 9.27 -3.68
CA LYS A 231 -7.92 9.57 -2.51
C LYS A 231 -7.45 8.30 -1.79
N HIS A 232 -8.35 7.33 -1.58
CA HIS A 232 -8.02 6.01 -1.03
C HIS A 232 -6.99 5.28 -1.88
N LEU A 233 -7.14 5.31 -3.21
CA LEU A 233 -6.21 4.68 -4.14
C LEU A 233 -4.82 5.35 -4.12
N ASP A 234 -4.76 6.67 -4.02
CA ASP A 234 -3.51 7.44 -3.95
C ASP A 234 -2.75 7.23 -2.63
N ALA A 235 -3.44 6.82 -1.56
CA ALA A 235 -2.80 6.54 -0.28
C ALA A 235 -1.96 5.25 -0.28
N PHE A 236 -2.23 4.28 -1.16
CA PHE A 236 -1.47 3.04 -1.27
C PHE A 236 -0.08 3.25 -1.85
N ALA A 237 0.90 2.43 -1.40
CA ALA A 237 2.24 2.46 -1.96
C ALA A 237 2.20 2.13 -3.46
N THR A 238 2.66 3.04 -4.31
CA THR A 238 2.54 2.92 -5.76
C THR A 238 3.90 3.10 -6.41
N VAL A 239 4.21 2.22 -7.34
CA VAL A 239 5.33 2.30 -8.28
C VAL A 239 4.85 1.69 -9.61
N SER A 240 5.42 2.07 -10.74
CA SER A 240 5.12 1.39 -12.00
C SER A 240 5.57 -0.07 -11.93
N GLN A 241 4.74 -0.98 -12.43
CA GLN A 241 5.09 -2.39 -12.54
C GLN A 241 6.37 -2.60 -13.38
N GLU A 242 6.64 -1.75 -14.37
CA GLU A 242 7.87 -1.82 -15.16
C GLU A 242 9.11 -1.49 -14.32
N GLU A 243 9.06 -0.43 -13.51
CA GLU A 243 10.16 -0.06 -12.60
C GLU A 243 10.45 -1.16 -11.58
N ARG A 244 9.41 -1.89 -11.17
CA ARG A 244 9.55 -3.06 -10.31
C ARG A 244 10.28 -4.21 -11.01
N GLN A 245 9.83 -4.58 -12.21
CA GLN A 245 10.43 -5.70 -12.96
C GLN A 245 11.83 -5.40 -13.48
N LYS A 246 12.20 -4.12 -13.67
CA LYS A 246 13.59 -3.72 -13.98
C LYS A 246 14.61 -4.20 -12.94
N LYS A 247 14.20 -4.56 -11.71
CA LYS A 247 15.10 -5.13 -10.69
C LYS A 247 15.32 -6.64 -10.85
N GLU A 248 14.59 -7.30 -11.74
CA GLU A 248 14.81 -8.70 -12.08
C GLU A 248 16.06 -8.84 -12.96
N THR A 249 16.90 -9.83 -12.68
CA THR A 249 18.15 -10.05 -13.42
C THR A 249 17.92 -10.35 -14.91
N SER A 250 16.77 -10.91 -15.26
CA SER A 250 16.40 -11.26 -16.64
C SER A 250 15.80 -10.10 -17.43
N TRP A 251 15.56 -8.93 -16.83
CA TRP A 251 14.82 -7.83 -17.46
C TRP A 251 15.42 -7.39 -18.80
N ASP A 252 16.75 -7.23 -18.87
CA ASP A 252 17.42 -6.77 -20.09
C ASP A 252 17.23 -7.73 -21.27
N MET A 253 17.01 -9.02 -20.99
CA MET A 253 16.81 -10.05 -22.02
C MET A 253 15.33 -10.36 -22.27
N MET A 254 14.46 -10.29 -21.25
CA MET A 254 13.08 -10.77 -21.31
C MET A 254 12.02 -9.69 -21.12
N GLY A 255 12.40 -8.44 -20.84
CA GLY A 255 11.46 -7.36 -20.55
C GLY A 255 10.50 -7.02 -21.71
N TYR A 256 10.82 -7.41 -22.95
CA TYR A 256 9.90 -7.27 -24.08
C TYR A 256 8.66 -8.17 -23.92
N GLN A 257 8.81 -9.38 -23.37
CA GLN A 257 7.69 -10.31 -23.16
C GLN A 257 6.69 -9.74 -22.16
N SER A 258 7.19 -9.13 -21.07
CA SER A 258 6.35 -8.42 -20.10
C SER A 258 5.58 -7.27 -20.76
N ARG A 259 6.24 -6.49 -21.62
CA ARG A 259 5.60 -5.37 -22.32
C ARG A 259 4.51 -5.83 -23.29
N GLU A 260 4.77 -6.89 -24.06
CA GLU A 260 3.76 -7.50 -24.95
C GLU A 260 2.56 -8.04 -24.16
N HIS A 261 2.83 -8.70 -23.01
CA HIS A 261 1.79 -9.17 -22.10
C HIS A 261 0.94 -8.02 -21.56
N TRP A 262 1.56 -6.92 -21.12
CA TRP A 262 0.85 -5.74 -20.63
C TRP A 262 0.03 -5.06 -21.71
N ASP A 263 0.61 -4.85 -22.90
CA ASP A 263 -0.09 -4.24 -24.04
C ASP A 263 -1.33 -5.03 -24.43
N LYS A 264 -1.18 -6.34 -24.67
CA LYS A 264 -2.30 -7.24 -24.97
C LYS A 264 -3.38 -7.18 -23.89
N SER A 265 -2.98 -7.25 -22.62
CA SER A 265 -3.94 -7.21 -21.51
C SER A 265 -4.68 -5.87 -21.40
N LEU A 266 -3.99 -4.74 -21.61
CA LEU A 266 -4.61 -3.42 -21.58
C LEU A 266 -5.60 -3.26 -22.74
N GLN A 267 -5.28 -3.74 -23.94
CA GLN A 267 -6.21 -3.72 -25.07
C GLN A 267 -7.49 -4.51 -24.77
N LEU A 268 -7.36 -5.70 -24.16
CA LEU A 268 -8.51 -6.50 -23.71
C LEU A 268 -9.31 -5.77 -22.62
N LEU A 269 -8.63 -5.10 -21.68
CA LEU A 269 -9.27 -4.32 -20.62
C LEU A 269 -10.05 -3.14 -21.20
N ILE A 270 -9.47 -2.36 -22.11
CA ILE A 270 -10.12 -1.23 -22.79
C ILE A 270 -11.35 -1.71 -23.55
N LYS A 271 -11.24 -2.84 -24.27
CA LYS A 271 -12.37 -3.48 -24.96
C LYS A 271 -13.47 -3.89 -23.97
N GLY A 272 -13.11 -4.45 -22.82
CA GLY A 272 -14.05 -4.85 -21.77
C GLY A 272 -14.62 -3.69 -20.95
N CYS A 273 -13.95 -2.53 -20.95
CA CYS A 273 -14.31 -1.35 -20.18
C CYS A 273 -14.85 -0.22 -21.06
N GLN A 274 -15.42 -0.52 -22.25
CA GLN A 274 -16.07 0.47 -23.10
C GLN A 274 -17.12 1.24 -22.30
N TYR A 275 -16.79 2.49 -21.99
CA TYR A 275 -17.52 3.31 -21.02
C TYR A 275 -18.08 4.56 -21.73
N PRO A 276 -19.36 4.94 -21.51
CA PRO A 276 -20.34 4.31 -20.62
C PRO A 276 -20.84 2.94 -21.13
N LEU A 277 -21.07 2.01 -20.20
CA LEU A 277 -21.64 0.70 -20.49
C LEU A 277 -23.16 0.85 -20.69
N ASN A 278 -23.59 1.18 -21.90
CA ASN A 278 -25.01 1.34 -22.23
C ASN A 278 -25.75 -0.01 -22.37
N VAL A 279 -25.47 -0.97 -21.49
CA VAL A 279 -26.06 -2.31 -21.55
C VAL A 279 -27.28 -2.38 -20.66
N THR A 280 -28.43 -2.67 -21.26
CA THR A 280 -29.66 -3.00 -20.55
C THR A 280 -29.55 -4.43 -20.00
N GLY A 281 -29.45 -4.58 -18.68
CA GLY A 281 -29.67 -5.89 -18.06
C GLY A 281 -31.09 -6.40 -18.37
N ARG A 282 -31.35 -7.70 -18.14
CA ARG A 282 -32.68 -8.32 -18.35
C ARG A 282 -33.85 -7.59 -17.68
N ASN A 283 -33.58 -6.73 -16.70
CA ASN A 283 -34.57 -5.93 -15.96
C ASN A 283 -34.59 -4.43 -16.34
N GLY A 284 -33.90 -4.01 -17.41
CA GLY A 284 -33.94 -2.63 -17.92
C GLY A 284 -33.09 -1.61 -17.16
N THR A 285 -32.28 -2.01 -16.17
CA THR A 285 -31.36 -1.10 -15.47
C THR A 285 -30.05 -1.02 -16.24
N SER A 286 -29.71 0.17 -16.72
CA SER A 286 -28.39 0.43 -17.28
C SER A 286 -27.34 0.49 -16.16
N VAL A 287 -26.10 0.12 -16.47
CA VAL A 287 -25.01 0.00 -15.49
C VAL A 287 -23.85 0.86 -15.97
N LEU A 288 -23.40 1.83 -15.17
CA LEU A 288 -22.29 2.72 -15.52
C LEU A 288 -22.55 3.57 -16.79
N THR A 289 -23.54 4.43 -16.69
CA THR A 289 -24.06 5.28 -17.79
C THR A 289 -23.46 6.67 -17.86
N LYS A 290 -22.97 7.21 -16.74
CA LYS A 290 -22.43 8.57 -16.70
C LYS A 290 -21.15 8.61 -17.53
N PRO A 291 -20.84 9.65 -18.30
CA PRO A 291 -19.53 9.78 -18.96
C PRO A 291 -18.39 9.94 -17.93
N LEU A 292 -17.15 9.68 -18.33
CA LEU A 292 -16.00 9.94 -17.47
C LEU A 292 -15.74 11.45 -17.41
N PRO A 293 -15.44 12.01 -16.23
CA PRO A 293 -15.00 13.39 -16.11
C PRO A 293 -13.58 13.56 -16.68
N ASP A 294 -13.26 14.75 -17.19
CA ASP A 294 -11.97 15.08 -17.82
C ASP A 294 -10.75 14.69 -16.97
N ARG A 295 -10.87 14.79 -15.63
CA ARG A 295 -9.80 14.38 -14.69
C ARG A 295 -9.40 12.89 -14.79
N LEU A 296 -10.18 12.06 -15.49
CA LEU A 296 -9.92 10.64 -15.73
C LEU A 296 -9.54 10.34 -17.20
N GLU A 297 -9.18 11.35 -18.00
CA GLU A 297 -8.77 11.16 -19.41
C GLU A 297 -7.63 10.13 -19.56
N ASN A 298 -6.71 10.08 -18.60
CA ASN A 298 -5.54 9.20 -18.62
C ASN A 298 -5.79 7.84 -17.95
N LEU A 299 -7.04 7.51 -17.60
CA LEU A 299 -7.38 6.29 -16.86
C LEU A 299 -6.95 5.03 -17.62
N PHE A 300 -7.19 4.99 -18.94
CA PHE A 300 -6.91 3.83 -19.79
C PHE A 300 -5.58 3.92 -20.54
N THR A 301 -4.57 4.52 -19.92
CA THR A 301 -3.21 4.58 -20.47
C THR A 301 -2.35 3.46 -19.90
N MET A 302 -1.27 3.10 -20.61
CA MET A 302 -0.29 2.13 -20.12
C MET A 302 0.31 2.56 -18.79
N GLU A 303 0.57 3.87 -18.60
CA GLU A 303 1.12 4.40 -17.36
C GLU A 303 0.20 4.12 -16.16
N THR A 304 -1.09 4.47 -16.27
CA THR A 304 -2.07 4.21 -15.21
C THR A 304 -2.24 2.71 -14.96
N TYR A 305 -2.26 1.90 -16.02
CA TYR A 305 -2.37 0.46 -15.90
C TYR A 305 -1.20 -0.17 -15.14
N LEU A 306 0.04 0.21 -15.47
CA LEU A 306 1.23 -0.27 -14.78
C LEU A 306 1.29 0.23 -13.33
N LYS A 307 0.78 1.42 -13.04
CA LYS A 307 0.63 1.92 -11.65
C LYS A 307 -0.35 1.05 -10.85
N PHE A 308 -1.48 0.64 -11.42
CA PHE A 308 -2.41 -0.26 -10.71
C PHE A 308 -1.83 -1.66 -10.51
N LEU A 309 -1.12 -2.21 -11.49
CA LEU A 309 -0.42 -3.48 -11.35
C LEU A 309 0.64 -3.43 -10.22
N GLY A 310 1.49 -2.40 -10.24
CA GLY A 310 2.53 -2.22 -9.21
C GLY A 310 1.95 -1.95 -7.83
N ARG A 311 0.90 -1.13 -7.74
CA ARG A 311 0.15 -0.88 -6.50
C ARG A 311 -0.43 -2.18 -5.94
N TYR A 312 -1.08 -2.98 -6.77
CA TYR A 312 -1.61 -4.26 -6.31
C TYR A 312 -0.49 -5.16 -5.78
N ASN A 313 0.58 -5.35 -6.55
CA ASN A 313 1.68 -6.24 -6.16
C ASN A 313 2.40 -5.84 -4.87
N ILE A 314 2.52 -4.53 -4.59
CA ILE A 314 3.21 -4.06 -3.37
C ILE A 314 2.32 -4.11 -2.13
N ASN A 315 1.00 -3.91 -2.28
CA ASN A 315 0.09 -3.79 -1.14
C ASN A 315 -0.75 -5.04 -0.88
N ASN A 316 -0.68 -6.04 -1.76
CA ASN A 316 -1.47 -7.26 -1.68
C ASN A 316 -1.14 -8.08 -0.42
N GLN A 317 -2.14 -8.25 0.43
CA GLN A 317 -2.15 -9.20 1.55
C GLN A 317 -3.24 -10.25 1.29
N ASP A 318 -2.85 -11.45 0.88
CA ASP A 318 -3.74 -12.60 0.61
C ASP A 318 -4.94 -12.29 -0.31
N GLY A 319 -4.70 -11.44 -1.30
CA GLY A 319 -5.68 -10.98 -2.28
C GLY A 319 -6.30 -9.61 -1.97
N GLY A 320 -6.03 -9.04 -0.80
CA GLY A 320 -6.66 -7.80 -0.34
C GLY A 320 -5.72 -6.59 -0.33
N LEU A 321 -6.26 -5.42 -0.69
CA LEU A 321 -5.70 -4.10 -0.43
C LEU A 321 -6.49 -3.45 0.70
N TYR A 322 -5.79 -3.04 1.75
CA TYR A 322 -6.36 -2.59 3.01
C TYR A 322 -5.82 -1.20 3.37
N LEU A 323 -6.71 -0.24 3.61
CA LEU A 323 -6.36 1.17 3.74
C LEU A 323 -5.43 1.41 4.95
N LEU A 324 -5.74 0.79 6.09
CA LEU A 324 -4.95 0.92 7.30
C LEU A 324 -3.78 -0.07 7.33
N HIS A 325 -4.04 -1.37 7.07
CA HIS A 325 -3.00 -2.40 7.09
C HIS A 325 -1.85 -2.13 6.11
N SER A 326 -2.08 -1.47 4.96
CA SER A 326 -1.01 -1.06 4.03
C SER A 326 0.04 -0.12 4.63
N SER A 327 -0.17 0.36 5.87
CA SER A 327 0.74 1.21 6.62
C SER A 327 1.66 0.43 7.57
N LEU A 328 1.56 -0.91 7.63
CA LEU A 328 2.43 -1.78 8.41
C LEU A 328 3.70 -2.10 7.63
N ASN A 329 4.84 -1.52 8.04
CA ASN A 329 6.11 -1.73 7.35
C ASN A 329 6.76 -3.08 7.70
N HIS A 330 7.76 -3.45 6.90
CA HIS A 330 8.49 -4.70 7.06
C HIS A 330 9.50 -4.71 8.23
N ALA A 331 9.58 -5.83 8.95
CA ALA A 331 10.74 -6.28 9.70
C ALA A 331 10.92 -7.81 9.57
N CYS A 332 12.17 -8.30 9.43
CA CYS A 332 12.46 -9.74 9.39
C CYS A 332 12.20 -10.45 10.73
N VAL A 333 12.01 -9.68 11.80
CA VAL A 333 11.51 -10.12 13.10
C VAL A 333 10.29 -9.23 13.38
N PRO A 334 9.09 -9.64 12.94
CA PRO A 334 7.89 -8.84 13.09
C PRO A 334 7.48 -8.75 14.54
N ASN A 335 6.77 -7.68 14.90
CA ASN A 335 6.18 -7.50 16.22
C ASN A 335 4.65 -7.55 16.19
N VAL A 336 4.05 -7.65 15.00
CA VAL A 336 2.63 -7.96 14.79
C VAL A 336 2.45 -9.09 13.77
N ILE A 337 1.33 -9.80 13.88
CA ILE A 337 0.97 -10.98 13.08
C ILE A 337 -0.38 -10.72 12.44
N ILE A 338 -0.53 -11.19 11.20
CA ILE A 338 -1.77 -11.15 10.45
C ILE A 338 -2.51 -12.47 10.65
N ASP A 339 -3.73 -12.38 11.17
CA ASP A 339 -4.71 -13.47 11.23
C ASP A 339 -5.89 -13.14 10.30
N HIS A 340 -6.66 -14.16 9.90
CA HIS A 340 -7.90 -13.95 9.13
C HIS A 340 -9.13 -14.14 10.04
N PRO A 341 -10.05 -13.15 10.10
CA PRO A 341 -11.21 -13.22 10.99
C PRO A 341 -12.26 -14.24 10.52
N GLY A 342 -12.23 -14.66 9.26
CA GLY A 342 -13.21 -15.57 8.67
C GLY A 342 -12.68 -17.00 8.52
N ALA A 343 -13.40 -17.98 9.04
CA ALA A 343 -13.07 -19.39 8.79
C ALA A 343 -13.16 -19.73 7.29
N GLY A 344 -12.13 -20.38 6.75
CA GLY A 344 -12.08 -20.85 5.35
C GLY A 344 -12.11 -19.72 4.32
N THR A 345 -11.66 -18.52 4.68
CA THR A 345 -11.57 -17.35 3.80
C THR A 345 -10.44 -16.44 4.25
N ASP A 346 -9.81 -15.77 3.28
CA ASP A 346 -8.75 -14.79 3.54
C ASP A 346 -9.30 -13.36 3.38
N TYR A 347 -10.63 -13.24 3.30
CA TYR A 347 -11.34 -11.96 3.20
C TYR A 347 -11.34 -11.27 4.56
N GLY A 348 -10.45 -10.31 4.72
CA GLY A 348 -10.25 -9.58 5.96
C GLY A 348 -8.95 -9.98 6.66
N VAL A 349 -8.41 -9.03 7.41
CA VAL A 349 -7.22 -9.18 8.24
C VAL A 349 -7.52 -8.75 9.66
N SER A 350 -6.89 -9.41 10.63
CA SER A 350 -6.83 -9.00 12.03
C SER A 350 -5.37 -8.89 12.44
N VAL A 351 -5.00 -7.76 13.03
CA VAL A 351 -3.60 -7.48 13.40
C VAL A 351 -3.42 -7.74 14.88
N ARG A 352 -2.67 -8.80 15.21
CA ARG A 352 -2.40 -9.24 16.58
C ARG A 352 -0.97 -8.96 16.99
N LEU A 353 -0.73 -8.55 18.22
CA LEU A 353 0.62 -8.30 18.73
C LEU A 353 1.37 -9.59 19.02
N ALA A 354 2.58 -9.73 18.50
CA ALA A 354 3.45 -10.89 18.74
C ALA A 354 4.18 -10.82 20.09
N ARG A 355 4.31 -9.61 20.65
CA ARG A 355 4.93 -9.30 21.93
C ARG A 355 4.40 -7.98 22.49
N ASP A 356 4.81 -7.62 23.69
CA ASP A 356 4.57 -6.29 24.23
C ASP A 356 5.26 -5.22 23.37
N ILE A 357 4.54 -4.12 23.13
CA ILE A 357 4.96 -2.98 22.31
C ILE A 357 4.94 -1.73 23.19
N LYS A 358 6.02 -0.94 23.16
CA LYS A 358 6.07 0.32 23.88
C LYS A 358 5.42 1.45 23.08
N ARG A 359 4.91 2.46 23.78
CA ARG A 359 4.46 3.71 23.15
C ARG A 359 5.50 4.23 22.17
N ASP A 360 5.03 4.74 21.03
CA ASP A 360 5.83 5.28 19.92
C ASP A 360 6.69 4.26 19.15
N GLU A 361 6.64 2.98 19.52
CA GLU A 361 7.26 1.90 18.74
C GLU A 361 6.45 1.63 17.46
N GLN A 362 7.15 1.33 16.36
CA GLN A 362 6.53 0.99 15.08
C GLN A 362 5.92 -0.41 15.10
N LEU A 363 4.73 -0.57 14.56
CA LEU A 363 4.13 -1.89 14.29
C LEU A 363 4.61 -2.36 12.92
N GLN A 364 5.16 -3.58 12.87
CA GLN A 364 5.83 -4.13 11.69
C GLN A 364 5.46 -5.60 11.49
N ILE A 365 5.11 -5.93 10.25
CA ILE A 365 4.89 -7.30 9.77
C ILE A 365 6.12 -7.81 9.01
N THR A 366 6.11 -9.08 8.59
CA THR A 366 7.10 -9.58 7.63
C THR A 366 6.46 -9.66 6.24
N TYR A 367 7.20 -9.28 5.20
CA TYR A 367 6.74 -9.27 3.81
C TYR A 367 7.28 -10.49 3.04
N CYS A 368 8.21 -11.21 3.64
CA CYS A 368 8.87 -12.38 3.09
C CYS A 368 8.80 -13.52 4.09
N ASP A 369 9.08 -14.74 3.63
CA ASP A 369 9.19 -15.90 4.52
C ASP A 369 10.37 -15.68 5.49
N PRO A 370 10.11 -15.56 6.80
CA PRO A 370 11.16 -15.26 7.76
C PRO A 370 12.07 -16.48 8.02
N ARG A 371 11.75 -17.68 7.49
CA ARG A 371 12.62 -18.87 7.53
C ARG A 371 13.76 -18.80 6.52
N TRP A 372 13.65 -17.97 5.49
CA TRP A 372 14.72 -17.78 4.52
C TRP A 372 15.95 -17.15 5.17
N LYS A 373 17.14 -17.47 4.62
CA LYS A 373 18.41 -16.84 5.01
C LYS A 373 18.43 -15.35 4.63
N ARG A 374 19.28 -14.58 5.31
CA ARG A 374 19.44 -13.14 5.12
C ARG A 374 19.53 -12.72 3.65
N GLU A 375 20.37 -13.39 2.87
CA GLU A 375 20.63 -13.05 1.47
C GLU A 375 19.36 -13.19 0.63
N THR A 376 18.63 -14.30 0.82
CA THR A 376 17.36 -14.56 0.13
C THR A 376 16.29 -13.54 0.52
N ARG A 377 16.17 -13.21 1.81
CA ARG A 377 15.22 -12.18 2.27
C ARG A 377 15.55 -10.81 1.68
N GLN A 378 16.82 -10.41 1.72
CA GLN A 378 17.26 -9.14 1.14
C GLN A 378 17.05 -9.08 -0.37
N GLN A 379 17.33 -10.17 -1.08
CA GLN A 379 17.11 -10.24 -2.51
C GLN A 379 15.63 -10.11 -2.85
N TYR A 380 14.77 -10.87 -2.16
CA TYR A 380 13.33 -10.80 -2.35
C TYR A 380 12.77 -9.40 -2.07
N LEU A 381 13.18 -8.76 -0.97
CA LEU A 381 12.71 -7.40 -0.64
C LEU A 381 13.19 -6.35 -1.65
N ARG A 382 14.40 -6.50 -2.21
CA ARG A 382 14.90 -5.60 -3.25
C ARG A 382 14.15 -5.77 -4.57
N THR A 383 13.84 -7.01 -4.97
CA THR A 383 13.17 -7.27 -6.25
C THR A 383 11.66 -7.00 -6.16
N GLU A 384 11.00 -7.41 -5.08
CA GLU A 384 9.54 -7.34 -4.97
C GLU A 384 9.01 -6.06 -4.33
N TYR A 385 9.79 -5.42 -3.45
CA TYR A 385 9.39 -4.25 -2.67
C TYR A 385 10.33 -3.04 -2.81
N LEU A 386 11.42 -3.18 -3.58
CA LEU A 386 12.31 -2.08 -3.97
C LEU A 386 13.03 -1.39 -2.79
N PHE A 387 13.29 -2.13 -1.71
CA PHE A 387 14.08 -1.60 -0.58
C PHE A 387 15.05 -2.63 0.00
N THR A 388 16.05 -2.13 0.74
CA THR A 388 16.98 -2.96 1.52
C THR A 388 16.59 -2.90 3.00
N CYS A 389 16.35 -4.04 3.62
CA CYS A 389 15.93 -4.11 5.01
C CYS A 389 17.10 -3.80 5.95
N LYS A 390 16.89 -2.89 6.91
CA LYS A 390 17.88 -2.48 7.92
C LYS A 390 17.49 -2.89 9.35
N CYS A 391 16.63 -3.90 9.50
CA CYS A 391 16.22 -4.39 10.81
C CYS A 391 17.39 -5.08 11.54
N LYS A 392 17.27 -5.23 12.87
CA LYS A 392 18.30 -5.83 13.74
C LYS A 392 18.81 -7.20 13.25
N ARG A 393 17.92 -8.05 12.70
CA ARG A 393 18.30 -9.37 12.17
C ARG A 393 19.11 -9.29 10.86
N CYS A 394 18.92 -8.25 10.07
CA CYS A 394 19.68 -8.05 8.83
C CYS A 394 21.04 -7.37 9.08
N THR A 395 21.14 -6.55 10.12
CA THR A 395 22.37 -5.80 10.43
C THR A 395 23.21 -6.46 11.53
N GLY A 396 22.64 -7.39 12.31
CA GLY A 396 23.32 -8.10 13.40
C GLY A 396 24.17 -9.28 12.94
N ALA A 397 24.91 -9.88 13.86
CA ALA A 397 25.66 -11.12 13.61
C ALA A 397 24.75 -12.36 13.55
N ASP A 398 23.66 -12.35 14.33
CA ASP A 398 22.71 -13.46 14.41
C ASP A 398 21.58 -13.29 13.38
N ASP A 399 21.36 -14.32 12.55
CA ASP A 399 20.27 -14.41 11.57
C ASP A 399 19.16 -15.39 11.99
N ASN A 400 19.18 -15.87 13.23
CA ASN A 400 18.17 -16.79 13.72
C ASN A 400 16.83 -16.10 13.98
N LEU A 401 15.75 -16.88 13.81
CA LEU A 401 14.40 -16.49 14.19
C LEU A 401 14.06 -17.21 15.50
N SER A 402 13.61 -16.46 16.51
CA SER A 402 13.32 -17.08 17.81
C SER A 402 12.13 -18.04 17.74
N ASN A 403 12.13 -19.06 18.60
CA ASN A 403 11.04 -20.05 18.66
C ASN A 403 9.70 -19.38 18.96
N GLU A 404 9.69 -18.33 19.80
CA GLU A 404 8.46 -17.59 20.13
C GLU A 404 7.85 -16.94 18.89
N ILE A 405 8.68 -16.35 18.03
CA ILE A 405 8.21 -15.72 16.80
C ILE A 405 7.75 -16.76 15.78
N MET A 406 8.45 -17.90 15.66
CA MET A 406 8.01 -19.01 14.80
C MET A 406 6.64 -19.54 15.22
N GLN A 407 6.44 -19.75 16.52
CA GLN A 407 5.16 -20.19 17.07
C GLN A 407 4.06 -19.15 16.84
N ALA A 408 4.35 -17.88 17.08
CA ALA A 408 3.36 -16.81 16.92
C ALA A 408 2.93 -16.62 15.45
N LEU A 409 3.84 -16.86 14.50
CA LEU A 409 3.57 -16.90 13.06
C LEU A 409 2.96 -18.23 12.56
N LYS A 410 2.74 -19.20 13.46
CA LYS A 410 2.25 -20.55 13.14
C LYS A 410 3.13 -21.29 12.12
N LEU A 411 4.41 -20.98 12.07
CA LEU A 411 5.39 -21.62 11.19
C LEU A 411 5.77 -22.98 11.79
N GLY A 412 5.06 -24.04 11.41
CA GLY A 412 5.29 -25.42 11.90
C GLY A 412 4.04 -26.26 12.12
N GLN A 413 2.84 -25.70 11.95
CA GLN A 413 1.59 -26.47 11.94
C GLN A 413 1.12 -26.64 10.49
N PRO A 414 0.69 -27.84 10.07
CA PRO A 414 0.08 -28.00 8.75
C PRO A 414 -1.17 -27.09 8.65
N GLN A 415 -1.25 -26.32 7.56
CA GLN A 415 -2.39 -25.44 7.25
C GLN A 415 -3.67 -26.22 6.95
#